data_AF-A0A5M9K101-F1
#
_entry.id   AF-A0A5M9K101-F1
#
_cell.length_a   1.000
_cell.length_b   1.000
_cell.length_c   1.000
_cell.angle_alpha   90.00
_cell.angle_beta   90.00
_cell.angle_gamma   90.00
#
_symmetry.space_group_name_H-M   'P 1'
#
loop_
_entity.id
_entity.type
_entity.pdbx_description
1 polymer ?
#
loop_
_entity_poly.entity_id
_entity_poly.type
_entity_poly.pdbx_seq_one_letter_code
_entity_poly.pdbx_strand_id
1 'polypeptide(L)'
;MLIFVTTPQTLSPKLFTLISAAAQVRASPSSPPQPRIAPRTPTSHPPTPFAKHPPPPPHQIAMPPKGASTAKVPMRLPPLPKLRVRRPNQTDANPCLAIMTSVLTCWASSGYNVAGCQALETQLRTCMDAPKAAAQKKNTINYHLSRMYPKIVGPRKKK
;
A
#
# COMPACT_ATOMS: atom_id res chain seq x y z
N MET A 1 -24.43 -3.66 48.73
CA MET A 1 -25.34 -4.27 47.74
C MET A 1 -26.75 -3.82 48.06
N LEU A 2 -27.31 -2.86 47.31
CA LEU A 2 -28.75 -2.69 47.10
C LEU A 2 -28.89 -1.89 45.79
N ILE A 3 -29.34 -2.58 44.75
CA ILE A 3 -29.49 -2.12 43.37
C ILE A 3 -30.90 -1.54 43.25
N PHE A 4 -31.02 -0.22 43.01
CA PHE A 4 -32.29 0.38 42.61
C PHE A 4 -32.51 0.13 41.12
N VAL A 5 -33.36 -0.84 40.81
CA VAL A 5 -33.99 -1.03 39.51
C VAL A 5 -34.91 0.17 39.27
N THR A 6 -34.57 1.05 38.33
CA THR A 6 -35.48 2.06 37.80
C THR A 6 -35.79 1.75 36.35
N THR A 7 -37.04 1.37 36.13
CA THR A 7 -37.69 1.07 34.85
C THR A 7 -37.84 2.33 33.99
N PRO A 8 -37.64 2.26 32.66
CA PRO A 8 -37.83 3.38 31.74
C PRO A 8 -39.26 3.35 31.17
N GLN A 9 -40.25 3.84 31.91
CA GLN A 9 -41.57 4.10 31.31
C GLN A 9 -42.17 5.35 31.93
N THR A 10 -42.05 6.47 31.21
CA THR A 10 -42.99 7.60 31.13
C THR A 10 -42.33 8.78 30.40
N LEU A 11 -41.97 8.59 29.11
CA LEU A 11 -41.64 9.72 28.24
C LEU A 11 -42.80 9.96 27.27
N SER A 12 -43.44 11.13 27.42
CA SER A 12 -44.63 11.55 26.67
C SER A 12 -44.40 11.53 25.14
N PRO A 13 -45.38 11.10 24.32
CA PRO A 13 -45.22 10.94 22.87
C PRO A 13 -44.88 12.24 22.15
N LYS A 14 -45.20 13.40 22.73
CA LYS A 14 -44.88 14.72 22.15
C LYS A 14 -43.39 15.05 22.18
N LEU A 15 -42.61 14.47 23.10
CA LEU A 15 -41.18 14.75 23.22
C LEU A 15 -40.34 13.89 22.25
N PHE A 16 -40.82 12.69 21.90
CA PHE A 16 -40.13 11.81 20.95
C PHE A 16 -40.17 12.32 19.52
N THR A 17 -41.27 12.96 19.11
CA THR A 17 -41.42 13.56 17.76
C THR A 17 -40.52 14.79 17.56
N LEU A 18 -40.27 15.56 18.62
CA LEU A 18 -39.41 16.76 18.56
C LEU A 18 -37.91 16.40 18.40
N ILE A 19 -37.48 15.24 18.90
CA ILE A 19 -36.09 14.78 18.77
C ILE A 19 -35.83 14.17 17.38
N SER A 20 -36.82 13.53 16.75
CA SER A 20 -36.68 12.96 15.41
C SER A 20 -36.68 14.01 14.28
N ALA A 21 -37.27 15.19 14.50
CA ALA A 21 -37.38 16.23 13.46
C ALA A 21 -36.07 17.00 13.19
N ALA A 22 -35.03 16.85 14.02
CA ALA A 22 -33.76 17.55 13.86
C ALA A 22 -32.74 16.83 12.94
N ALA A 23 -33.05 15.64 12.41
CA ALA A 23 -32.10 14.85 11.62
C ALA A 23 -32.18 15.06 10.09
N GLN A 24 -33.16 15.81 9.58
CA GLN A 24 -33.47 15.83 8.14
C GLN A 24 -33.05 17.10 7.38
N VAL A 25 -32.00 17.80 7.84
CA VAL A 25 -31.43 18.92 7.07
C VAL A 25 -29.92 18.74 6.92
N ARG A 26 -29.53 17.90 5.96
CA ARG A 26 -28.26 18.06 5.25
C ARG A 26 -28.44 17.75 3.78
N ALA A 27 -28.58 18.83 3.02
CA ALA A 27 -28.58 18.86 1.58
C ALA A 27 -27.24 18.39 0.99
N SER A 28 -27.35 17.83 -0.21
CA SER A 28 -26.32 17.49 -1.21
C SER A 28 -25.41 18.69 -1.57
N PRO A 29 -24.22 18.48 -2.18
CA PRO A 29 -24.19 18.59 -3.66
C PRO A 29 -23.16 17.73 -4.42
N SER A 30 -23.46 17.55 -5.71
CA SER A 30 -22.56 17.32 -6.85
C SER A 30 -21.82 15.98 -6.95
N SER A 31 -22.46 14.98 -7.55
CA SER A 31 -21.76 13.97 -8.35
C SER A 31 -21.66 14.46 -9.80
N PRO A 32 -20.48 14.46 -10.44
CA PRO A 32 -20.36 14.76 -11.86
C PRO A 32 -21.08 13.68 -12.70
N PRO A 33 -21.58 14.03 -13.91
CA PRO A 33 -22.17 13.06 -14.80
C PRO A 33 -21.10 12.03 -15.21
N GLN A 34 -21.26 10.79 -14.75
CA GLN A 34 -20.47 9.67 -15.24
C GLN A 34 -20.66 9.57 -16.76
N PRO A 35 -19.58 9.42 -17.55
CA PRO A 35 -19.72 9.11 -18.96
C PRO A 35 -20.49 7.79 -19.08
N ARG A 36 -21.61 7.85 -19.79
CA ARG A 36 -22.49 6.72 -20.10
C ARG A 36 -21.70 5.77 -21.01
N ILE A 37 -20.86 4.93 -20.42
CA ILE A 37 -20.23 3.82 -21.13
C ILE A 37 -21.39 2.94 -21.59
N ALA A 38 -21.57 2.86 -22.90
CA ALA A 38 -22.60 2.06 -23.54
C ALA A 38 -22.60 0.64 -22.95
N PRO A 39 -23.77 -0.01 -22.79
CA PRO A 39 -23.82 -1.42 -22.42
C PRO A 39 -23.02 -2.18 -23.48
N ARG A 40 -21.86 -2.71 -23.10
CA ARG A 40 -21.17 -3.70 -23.93
C ARG A 40 -22.15 -4.86 -24.05
N THR A 41 -22.61 -5.09 -25.26
CA THR A 41 -23.35 -6.27 -25.67
C THR A 41 -22.71 -7.52 -25.06
N PRO A 42 -23.50 -8.42 -24.44
CA PRO A 42 -22.97 -9.70 -24.01
C PRO A 42 -22.69 -10.52 -25.26
N THR A 43 -21.43 -10.56 -25.69
CA THR A 43 -20.99 -11.54 -26.68
C THR A 43 -21.07 -12.90 -25.99
N SER A 44 -22.14 -13.63 -26.28
CA SER A 44 -22.36 -15.02 -25.85
C SER A 44 -21.32 -15.92 -26.51
N HIS A 45 -20.15 -16.03 -25.87
CA HIS A 45 -19.25 -17.14 -26.15
C HIS A 45 -19.74 -18.37 -25.38
N PRO A 46 -19.86 -19.55 -26.03
CA PRO A 46 -20.21 -20.78 -25.32
C PRO A 46 -19.15 -21.08 -24.26
N PRO A 47 -19.54 -21.62 -23.09
CA PRO A 47 -18.57 -22.07 -22.09
C PRO A 47 -17.80 -23.25 -22.70
N THR A 48 -16.55 -23.02 -23.09
CA THR A 48 -15.60 -24.11 -23.32
C THR A 48 -15.57 -24.98 -22.07
N PRO A 49 -15.67 -26.32 -22.20
CA PRO A 49 -15.55 -27.20 -21.06
C PRO A 49 -14.22 -26.93 -20.37
N PHE A 50 -14.27 -26.74 -19.06
CA PHE A 50 -13.12 -26.60 -18.17
C PHE A 50 -12.17 -27.78 -18.39
N ALA A 51 -11.20 -27.62 -19.29
CA ALA A 51 -9.98 -28.38 -19.22
C ALA A 51 -9.35 -28.00 -17.88
N LYS A 52 -9.30 -28.96 -16.95
CA LYS A 52 -8.53 -28.86 -15.70
C LYS A 52 -7.15 -28.30 -16.04
N HIS A 53 -6.94 -27.02 -15.77
CA HIS A 53 -5.59 -26.49 -15.75
C HIS A 53 -4.83 -27.26 -14.67
N PRO A 54 -3.68 -27.88 -15.00
CA PRO A 54 -2.82 -28.43 -13.96
C PRO A 54 -2.48 -27.32 -12.97
N PRO A 55 -2.29 -27.65 -11.68
CA PRO A 55 -1.91 -26.64 -10.68
C PRO A 55 -0.71 -25.86 -11.20
N PRO A 56 -0.66 -24.51 -11.03
CA PRO A 56 0.54 -23.78 -11.35
C PRO A 56 1.70 -24.44 -10.59
N PRO A 57 2.85 -24.69 -11.24
CA PRO A 57 3.99 -25.21 -10.52
C PRO A 57 4.23 -24.29 -9.32
N PRO A 58 4.62 -24.83 -8.14
CA PRO A 58 5.02 -23.96 -7.06
C PRO A 58 6.04 -23.01 -7.66
N HIS A 59 5.74 -21.71 -7.64
CA HIS A 59 6.74 -20.70 -7.88
C HIS A 59 7.75 -20.91 -6.76
N GLN A 60 8.74 -21.75 -7.04
CA GLN A 60 9.93 -21.85 -6.23
C GLN A 60 10.49 -20.44 -6.32
N ILE A 61 10.24 -19.65 -5.29
CA ILE A 61 11.16 -18.59 -4.91
C ILE A 61 12.40 -19.36 -4.47
N ALA A 62 13.14 -19.86 -5.46
CA ALA A 62 14.50 -20.31 -5.29
C ALA A 62 15.22 -19.06 -4.81
N MET A 63 15.35 -18.92 -3.50
CA MET A 63 16.29 -18.00 -2.91
C MET A 63 17.61 -18.25 -3.66
N PRO A 64 18.17 -17.26 -4.37
CA PRO A 64 19.45 -17.46 -5.01
C PRO A 64 20.41 -17.92 -3.91
N PRO A 65 21.21 -18.98 -4.14
CA PRO A 65 22.17 -19.44 -3.15
C PRO A 65 22.98 -18.22 -2.72
N LYS A 66 22.98 -17.93 -1.41
CA LYS A 66 23.92 -16.99 -0.78
C LYS A 66 25.31 -17.49 -1.17
N GLY A 67 25.88 -16.99 -2.25
CA GLY A 67 27.11 -17.53 -2.81
C GLY A 67 27.21 -17.63 -4.32
N ALA A 68 26.18 -17.25 -5.10
CA ALA A 68 26.39 -16.93 -6.52
C ALA A 68 27.24 -15.66 -6.64
N SER A 69 28.54 -15.79 -6.34
CA SER A 69 29.56 -14.82 -6.69
C SER A 69 29.59 -14.76 -8.21
N THR A 70 28.79 -13.87 -8.79
CA THR A 70 29.15 -13.28 -10.07
C THR A 70 30.41 -12.50 -9.79
N ALA A 71 31.55 -13.20 -9.75
CA ALA A 71 32.89 -12.64 -9.59
C ALA A 71 33.25 -11.91 -10.88
N LYS A 72 32.47 -10.88 -11.20
CA LYS A 72 32.85 -9.91 -12.21
C LYS A 72 34.02 -9.17 -11.59
N VAL A 73 35.20 -9.30 -12.18
CA VAL A 73 36.39 -8.55 -11.76
C VAL A 73 35.97 -7.10 -11.59
N PRO A 74 36.04 -6.54 -10.36
CA PRO A 74 35.53 -5.21 -10.14
C PRO A 74 36.37 -4.24 -10.95
N MET A 75 35.72 -3.56 -11.90
CA MET A 75 36.33 -2.50 -12.69
C MET A 75 36.93 -1.47 -11.74
N ARG A 76 38.21 -1.13 -11.95
CA ARG A 76 38.87 -0.09 -11.14
C ARG A 76 38.27 1.25 -11.54
N LEU A 77 37.66 1.93 -10.57
CA LEU A 77 37.12 3.26 -10.80
C LEU A 77 38.26 4.23 -11.16
N PRO A 78 38.06 5.12 -12.15
CA PRO A 78 38.96 6.24 -12.38
C PRO A 78 39.14 7.08 -11.11
N PRO A 79 40.22 7.86 -10.97
CA PRO A 79 40.47 8.64 -9.76
C PRO A 79 39.33 9.64 -9.44
N LEU A 80 38.47 9.32 -8.46
CA LEU A 80 37.42 10.24 -7.99
C LEU A 80 37.95 11.19 -6.90
N PRO A 81 37.36 12.38 -6.72
CA PRO A 81 37.68 13.24 -5.59
C PRO A 81 37.20 12.65 -4.25
N LYS A 82 36.04 11.98 -4.22
CA LYS A 82 35.47 11.34 -3.01
C LYS A 82 34.49 10.23 -3.38
N LEU A 83 34.67 9.04 -2.80
CA LEU A 83 33.70 7.94 -2.93
C LEU A 83 32.58 8.09 -1.89
N ARG A 84 31.35 8.29 -2.37
CA ARG A 84 30.15 8.39 -1.54
C ARG A 84 28.93 7.82 -2.24
N VAL A 85 28.05 7.23 -1.46
CA VAL A 85 26.70 6.84 -1.88
C VAL A 85 25.78 8.05 -1.70
N ARG A 86 25.10 8.47 -2.78
CA ARG A 86 24.22 9.64 -2.82
C ARG A 86 23.01 9.49 -1.88
N ARG A 87 22.34 8.33 -1.93
CA ARG A 87 21.20 7.98 -1.05
C ARG A 87 21.56 6.69 -0.29
N PRO A 88 22.13 6.81 0.92
CA PRO A 88 22.62 5.65 1.68
C PRO A 88 21.51 4.87 2.39
N ASN A 89 20.33 5.47 2.57
CA ASN A 89 19.15 4.82 3.14
C ASN A 89 18.19 4.44 2.01
N GLN A 90 17.48 3.34 2.21
CA GLN A 90 16.36 2.98 1.34
C GLN A 90 15.23 4.01 1.53
N THR A 91 14.54 4.32 0.45
CA THR A 91 13.31 5.12 0.51
C THR A 91 12.19 4.18 0.91
N ASP A 92 11.77 4.24 2.17
CA ASP A 92 10.63 3.47 2.65
C ASP A 92 9.38 3.92 1.87
N ALA A 93 8.85 3.04 1.04
CA ALA A 93 7.60 3.28 0.35
C ALA A 93 6.45 3.29 1.37
N ASN A 94 5.48 4.18 1.20
CA ASN A 94 4.35 4.24 2.10
C ASN A 94 3.52 2.93 1.97
N PRO A 95 3.31 2.18 3.07
CA PRO A 95 2.69 0.86 3.02
C PRO A 95 1.24 0.90 2.51
N CYS A 96 0.57 2.05 2.63
CA CYS A 96 -0.82 2.20 2.24
C CYS A 96 -0.99 2.49 0.75
N LEU A 97 0.08 2.87 0.03
CA LEU A 97 0.01 3.06 -1.41
C LEU A 97 -0.30 1.75 -2.13
N ALA A 98 0.28 0.63 -1.69
CA ALA A 98 -0.02 -0.69 -2.25
C ALA A 98 -1.48 -1.09 -2.03
N ILE A 99 -2.04 -0.76 -0.86
CA ILE A 99 -3.44 -1.05 -0.55
C ILE A 99 -4.37 -0.14 -1.36
N MET A 100 -4.04 1.16 -1.49
CA MET A 100 -4.78 2.08 -2.36
C MET A 100 -4.84 1.58 -3.81
N THR A 101 -3.72 1.14 -4.37
CA THR A 101 -3.71 0.60 -5.74
C THR A 101 -4.55 -0.67 -5.86
N SER A 102 -4.61 -1.48 -4.79
CA SER A 102 -5.43 -2.68 -4.75
C SER A 102 -6.93 -2.35 -4.72
N VAL A 103 -7.35 -1.35 -3.93
CA VAL A 103 -8.74 -0.84 -3.92
C VAL A 103 -9.15 -0.33 -5.31
N LEU A 104 -8.29 0.48 -5.94
CA LEU A 104 -8.54 0.99 -7.30
C LEU A 104 -8.68 -0.14 -8.33
N THR A 105 -7.85 -1.18 -8.22
CA THR A 105 -7.94 -2.36 -9.09
C THR A 105 -9.24 -3.14 -8.86
N CYS A 106 -9.69 -3.23 -7.60
CA CYS A 106 -10.95 -3.88 -7.26
C CYS A 106 -12.16 -3.13 -7.84
N TRP A 107 -12.18 -1.80 -7.73
CA TRP A 107 -13.24 -0.99 -8.35
C TRP A 107 -13.21 -1.06 -9.88
N ALA A 108 -12.02 -1.14 -10.48
CA ALA A 108 -11.89 -1.30 -11.92
C ALA A 108 -12.44 -2.65 -12.43
N SER A 109 -12.32 -3.71 -11.63
CA SER A 109 -12.71 -5.08 -12.02
C SER A 109 -14.17 -5.39 -11.69
N SER A 110 -14.62 -4.99 -10.51
CA SER A 110 -15.88 -5.45 -9.92
C SER A 110 -16.93 -4.34 -9.78
N GLY A 111 -16.57 -3.09 -10.05
CA GLY A 111 -17.42 -1.92 -9.84
C GLY A 111 -17.19 -1.23 -8.50
N TYR A 112 -17.69 -0.01 -8.39
CA TYR A 112 -17.51 0.83 -7.21
C TYR A 112 -18.32 0.30 -6.01
N ASN A 113 -17.69 0.23 -4.83
CA ASN A 113 -18.34 -0.09 -3.55
C ASN A 113 -19.16 -1.40 -3.57
N VAL A 114 -18.59 -2.44 -4.18
CA VAL A 114 -19.16 -3.79 -4.14
C VAL A 114 -18.64 -4.56 -2.93
N ALA A 115 -19.44 -5.50 -2.41
CA ALA A 115 -19.08 -6.30 -1.23
C ALA A 115 -17.73 -7.01 -1.36
N GLY A 116 -17.29 -7.34 -2.58
CA GLY A 116 -15.98 -7.96 -2.84
C GLY A 116 -14.76 -7.07 -2.53
N CYS A 117 -14.92 -5.75 -2.45
CA CYS A 117 -13.81 -4.81 -2.17
C CYS A 117 -13.72 -4.38 -0.69
N GLN A 118 -14.68 -4.77 0.15
CA GLN A 118 -14.78 -4.33 1.55
C GLN A 118 -13.53 -4.67 2.40
N ALA A 119 -12.91 -5.82 2.15
CA ALA A 119 -11.67 -6.21 2.84
C ALA A 119 -10.49 -5.27 2.51
N LEU A 120 -10.39 -4.79 1.27
CA LEU A 120 -9.33 -3.86 0.86
C LEU A 120 -9.59 -2.45 1.40
N GLU A 121 -10.86 -2.04 1.44
CA GLU A 121 -11.27 -0.74 1.99
C GLU A 121 -11.00 -0.66 3.51
N THR A 122 -11.31 -1.74 4.25
CA THR A 122 -11.01 -1.84 5.68
C THR A 122 -9.49 -1.84 5.93
N GLN A 123 -8.71 -2.57 5.14
CA GLN A 123 -7.24 -2.53 5.22
C GLN A 123 -6.66 -1.16 4.91
N LEU A 124 -7.26 -0.42 3.96
CA LEU A 124 -6.82 0.93 3.66
C LEU A 124 -7.06 1.86 4.85
N ARG A 125 -8.21 1.72 5.51
CA ARG A 125 -8.55 2.51 6.69
C ARG A 125 -7.62 2.22 7.86
N THR A 126 -7.37 0.96 8.18
CA THR A 126 -6.40 0.60 9.24
C THR A 126 -4.99 1.09 8.92
N CYS A 127 -4.59 1.10 7.65
CA CYS A 127 -3.28 1.61 7.25
C CYS A 127 -3.17 3.14 7.40
N MET A 128 -4.23 3.88 7.08
CA MET A 128 -4.26 5.35 7.23
C MET A 128 -4.41 5.80 8.69
N ASP A 129 -5.11 5.02 9.51
CA ASP A 129 -5.29 5.30 10.94
C ASP A 129 -4.03 4.95 11.75
N ALA A 130 -3.13 4.12 11.20
CA ALA A 130 -1.89 3.75 11.86
C ALA A 130 -0.91 4.95 11.95
N PRO A 131 -0.23 5.13 13.10
CA PRO A 131 0.78 6.17 13.23
C PRO A 131 1.94 5.93 12.28
N LYS A 132 2.52 7.02 11.76
CA LYS A 132 3.67 6.94 10.85
C LYS A 132 4.85 6.28 11.55
N ALA A 133 5.45 5.29 10.90
CA ALA A 133 6.62 4.59 11.41
C ALA A 133 7.76 5.59 11.72
N ALA A 134 8.49 5.31 12.80
CA ALA A 134 9.63 6.12 13.21
C ALA A 134 10.69 6.18 12.09
N ALA A 135 11.36 7.33 11.99
CA ALA A 135 12.42 7.51 11.00
C ALA A 135 13.55 6.50 11.24
N GLN A 136 13.90 5.75 10.20
CA GLN A 136 14.98 4.78 10.27
C GLN A 136 16.33 5.46 10.58
N LYS A 137 17.16 4.78 11.37
CA LYS A 137 18.51 5.26 11.71
C LYS A 137 19.31 5.47 10.43
N LYS A 138 19.95 6.65 10.33
CA LYS A 138 20.82 6.98 9.19
C LYS A 138 21.99 5.99 9.06
N ASN A 139 22.19 5.48 7.84
CA ASN A 139 23.31 4.62 7.50
C ASN A 139 24.63 5.42 7.48
N THR A 140 25.65 4.92 8.19
CA THR A 140 26.98 5.53 8.32
C THR A 140 27.96 5.09 7.23
N ILE A 141 27.50 4.45 6.15
CA ILE A 141 28.36 3.96 5.06
C ILE A 141 29.32 5.03 4.52
N ASN A 142 28.85 6.27 4.34
CA ASN A 142 29.65 7.37 3.81
C ASN A 142 30.82 7.79 4.73
N TYR A 143 30.73 7.50 6.03
CA TYR A 143 31.80 7.74 6.99
C TYR A 143 32.93 6.72 6.84
N HIS A 144 32.56 5.43 6.75
CA HIS A 144 33.54 4.36 6.55
C HIS A 144 34.19 4.42 5.16
N LEU A 145 33.40 4.73 4.12
CA LEU A 145 33.93 4.90 2.75
C LEU A 145 34.98 6.00 2.68
N SER A 146 34.79 7.14 3.35
CA SER A 146 35.80 8.21 3.34
C SER A 146 37.11 7.84 4.02
N ARG A 147 37.08 7.01 5.06
CA ARG A 147 38.29 6.55 5.76
C ARG A 147 39.03 5.46 5.00
N MET A 148 38.29 4.58 4.31
CA MET A 148 38.89 3.48 3.53
C MET A 148 39.26 3.88 2.10
N TYR A 149 38.73 4.99 1.57
CA TYR A 149 39.04 5.47 0.22
C TYR A 149 40.53 5.49 -0.14
N PRO A 150 41.45 6.05 0.68
CA PRO A 150 42.88 6.05 0.33
C PRO A 150 43.52 4.66 0.31
N LYS A 151 42.91 3.65 0.95
CA LYS A 151 43.41 2.27 1.00
C LYS A 151 42.88 1.40 -0.14
N ILE A 152 41.72 1.76 -0.70
CA ILE A 152 41.02 0.97 -1.73
C ILE A 152 41.39 1.44 -3.15
N VAL A 153 41.71 2.73 -3.30
CA VAL A 153 42.02 3.34 -4.59
C VAL A 153 43.51 3.17 -4.87
N GLY A 154 43.84 2.73 -6.09
CA GLY A 154 45.22 2.55 -6.53
C GLY A 154 46.01 3.87 -6.67
N PRO A 155 47.30 3.79 -7.03
CA PRO A 155 48.21 4.93 -7.13
C PRO A 155 47.58 6.08 -7.92
N ARG A 156 47.46 7.24 -7.27
CA ARG A 156 46.91 8.45 -7.88
C ARG A 156 48.04 9.16 -8.64
N LYS A 157 47.88 9.42 -9.95
CA LYS A 157 48.70 10.44 -10.61
C LYS A 157 48.30 11.79 -10.04
N LYS A 158 49.18 12.39 -9.23
CA LYS A 158 49.06 13.82 -8.86
C LYS A 158 49.26 14.61 -10.16
N LYS A 159 48.36 15.57 -10.41
CA LYS A 159 48.49 16.52 -11.51
C LYS A 159 49.38 17.67 -11.06
#